data_AF-A7RXR3-F1
#
_entry.id   AF-A7RXR3-F1
#
_cell.length_a   1.000
_cell.length_b   1.000
_cell.length_c   1.000
_cell.angle_alpha   90.00
_cell.angle_beta   90.00
_cell.angle_gamma   90.00
#
_symmetry.space_group_name_H-M   'P 1'
#
loop_
_entity.id
_entity.type
_entity.pdbx_description
1 polymer ?
#
loop_
_entity_poly.entity_id
_entity_poly.type
_entity_poly.pdbx_seq_one_letter_code
_entity_poly.pdbx_strand_id
1 'polypeptide(L)'
;TRLKDSASAFDDVLGISEVRNAQENVRRAEDEFMECRKRVQTAKKELDFIHSQLSEVRRRLDRTPRDDERYLTLATEEHGILREEKKLKLDFEEMENLERDHFASLSAVVRDSHEKERARAERTKYWSVLGSVAGASLG
;
A
#
# COMPACT_ATOMS: atom_id res chain seq x y z
N THR A 1 50.57 15.61 -14.70
CA THR A 1 49.13 16.00 -14.71
C THR A 1 48.18 14.94 -15.23
N ARG A 2 48.60 13.68 -15.49
CA ARG A 2 47.69 12.59 -15.94
C ARG A 2 47.00 11.78 -14.83
N LEU A 3 47.49 11.89 -13.59
CA LEU A 3 46.95 11.17 -12.43
C LEU A 3 45.68 11.82 -11.84
N LYS A 4 45.50 13.14 -12.02
CA LYS A 4 44.27 13.83 -11.61
C LYS A 4 43.09 13.52 -12.52
N ASP A 5 43.33 13.45 -13.83
CA ASP A 5 42.28 13.18 -14.83
C ASP A 5 41.74 11.74 -14.75
N SER A 6 42.60 10.80 -14.35
CA SER A 6 42.17 9.41 -14.12
C SER A 6 41.40 9.29 -12.80
N ALA A 7 41.86 9.91 -11.72
CA ALA A 7 41.14 9.93 -10.44
C ALA A 7 39.74 10.55 -10.56
N SER A 8 39.59 11.67 -11.30
CA SER A 8 38.28 12.29 -11.52
C SER A 8 37.33 11.42 -12.37
N ALA A 9 37.85 10.71 -13.36
CA ALA A 9 37.05 9.79 -14.16
C ALA A 9 36.60 8.56 -13.35
N PHE A 10 37.44 8.07 -12.43
CA PHE A 10 37.05 6.98 -11.52
C PHE A 10 36.00 7.43 -10.49
N ASP A 11 36.12 8.62 -9.91
CA ASP A 11 35.11 9.18 -9.02
C ASP A 11 33.76 9.39 -9.72
N ASP A 12 33.77 9.81 -10.99
CA ASP A 12 32.53 9.97 -11.75
C ASP A 12 31.88 8.62 -12.10
N VAL A 13 32.67 7.60 -12.45
CA VAL A 13 32.15 6.25 -12.72
C VAL A 13 31.62 5.59 -11.44
N LEU A 14 32.30 5.77 -10.30
CA LEU A 14 31.86 5.28 -9.00
C LEU A 14 30.59 6.03 -8.54
N GLY A 15 30.53 7.35 -8.72
CA GLY A 15 29.36 8.17 -8.41
C GLY A 15 28.14 7.80 -9.25
N ILE A 16 28.30 7.52 -10.54
CA ILE A 16 27.21 7.05 -11.42
C ILE A 16 26.73 5.66 -10.98
N SER A 17 27.64 4.78 -10.58
CA SER A 17 27.33 3.45 -10.04
C SER A 17 26.54 3.52 -8.73
N GLU A 18 26.94 4.40 -7.81
CA GLU A 18 26.26 4.60 -6.53
C GLU A 18 24.85 5.19 -6.69
N VAL A 19 24.69 6.18 -7.56
CA VAL A 19 23.37 6.76 -7.89
C VAL A 19 22.47 5.70 -8.53
N ARG A 20 23.00 4.91 -9.47
CA ARG A 20 22.23 3.82 -10.09
C ARG A 20 21.76 2.78 -9.08
N ASN A 21 22.61 2.44 -8.11
CA ASN A 21 22.27 1.49 -7.04
C ASN A 21 21.20 2.07 -6.09
N ALA A 22 21.32 3.34 -5.71
CA ALA A 22 20.29 4.03 -4.92
C ALA A 22 18.93 4.05 -5.65
N GLN A 23 18.93 4.34 -6.96
CA GLN A 23 17.74 4.31 -7.80
C GLN A 23 17.12 2.90 -7.91
N GLU A 24 17.95 1.86 -8.02
CA GLU A 24 17.48 0.48 -8.05
C GLU A 24 16.83 0.07 -6.72
N ASN A 25 17.39 0.51 -5.59
CA ASN A 25 16.84 0.25 -4.27
C ASN A 25 15.51 0.99 -4.03
N VAL A 26 15.40 2.26 -4.47
CA VAL A 26 14.13 3.00 -4.43
C VAL A 26 13.07 2.30 -5.27
N ARG A 27 13.42 1.87 -6.49
CA ARG A 27 12.49 1.18 -7.39
C ARG A 27 12.01 -0.14 -6.80
N ARG A 28 12.90 -0.92 -6.19
CA ARG A 28 12.53 -2.16 -5.52
C ARG A 28 11.56 -1.91 -4.36
N ALA A 29 11.86 -0.93 -3.51
CA ALA A 29 10.99 -0.54 -2.40
C ALA A 29 9.63 -0.02 -2.90
N GLU A 30 9.59 0.68 -4.04
CA GLU A 30 8.36 1.15 -4.68
C GLU A 30 7.53 -0.02 -5.20
N ASP A 31 8.15 -0.97 -5.89
CA ASP A 31 7.46 -2.16 -6.41
C ASP A 31 6.84 -2.99 -5.27
N GLU A 32 7.57 -3.18 -4.16
CA GLU A 32 7.07 -3.84 -2.94
C GLU A 32 5.89 -3.09 -2.31
N PHE A 33 5.99 -1.77 -2.16
CA PHE A 33 4.90 -0.95 -1.64
C PHE A 33 3.65 -1.02 -2.53
N MET A 34 3.83 -0.96 -3.85
CA MET A 34 2.73 -1.05 -4.81
C MET A 34 2.05 -2.42 -4.81
N GLU A 35 2.79 -3.50 -4.53
CA GLU A 35 2.19 -4.82 -4.33
C GLU A 35 1.33 -4.86 -3.05
N CYS A 36 1.85 -4.36 -1.92
CA CYS A 36 1.09 -4.28 -0.67
C CYS A 36 -0.17 -3.44 -0.83
N ARG A 37 -0.09 -2.29 -1.51
CA ARG A 37 -1.25 -1.44 -1.79
C ARG A 37 -2.32 -2.15 -2.62
N LYS A 38 -1.94 -2.96 -3.61
CA LYS A 38 -2.91 -3.78 -4.37
C LYS A 38 -3.62 -4.80 -3.48
N ARG A 39 -2.91 -5.39 -2.51
CA ARG A 39 -3.49 -6.34 -1.55
C ARG A 39 -4.49 -5.63 -0.63
N VAL A 40 -4.14 -4.47 -0.08
CA VAL A 40 -5.05 -3.63 0.73
C VAL A 40 -6.30 -3.26 -0.07
N GLN A 41 -6.14 -2.84 -1.33
CA GLN A 41 -7.28 -2.52 -2.20
C GLN A 41 -8.19 -3.73 -2.45
N THR A 42 -7.62 -4.93 -2.58
CA THR A 42 -8.38 -6.16 -2.76
C THR A 42 -9.17 -6.51 -1.50
N ALA A 43 -8.51 -6.50 -0.35
CA ALA A 43 -9.14 -6.74 0.95
C ALA A 43 -10.27 -5.73 1.24
N LYS A 44 -10.09 -4.46 0.87
CA LYS A 44 -11.15 -3.43 0.96
C LYS A 44 -12.36 -3.78 0.10
N LYS A 45 -12.15 -4.22 -1.14
CA LYS A 45 -13.25 -4.63 -2.04
C LYS A 45 -14.01 -5.84 -1.49
N GLU A 46 -13.30 -6.79 -0.87
CA GLU A 46 -13.92 -7.95 -0.22
C GLU A 46 -14.79 -7.53 0.97
N LEU A 47 -14.30 -6.59 1.80
CA LEU A 47 -15.09 -5.99 2.88
C LEU A 47 -16.35 -5.27 2.36
N ASP A 48 -16.20 -4.43 1.33
CA ASP A 48 -17.33 -3.73 0.71
C ASP A 48 -18.37 -4.71 0.16
N PHE A 49 -17.91 -5.83 -0.42
CA PHE A 49 -18.79 -6.89 -0.89
C PHE A 49 -19.56 -7.55 0.26
N ILE A 50 -18.90 -7.93 1.35
CA ILE A 50 -19.57 -8.51 2.52
C ILE A 50 -20.56 -7.53 3.17
N HIS A 51 -20.21 -6.24 3.27
CA HIS A 51 -21.14 -5.22 3.77
C HIS A 51 -22.40 -5.11 2.88
N SER A 52 -22.25 -5.26 1.56
CA SER A 52 -23.40 -5.26 0.65
C SER A 52 -24.31 -6.47 0.87
N GLN A 53 -23.74 -7.67 1.06
CA GLN A 53 -24.49 -8.89 1.37
C GLN A 53 -25.21 -8.79 2.72
N LEU A 54 -24.51 -8.30 3.74
CA LEU A 54 -25.07 -8.08 5.07
C LEU A 54 -26.26 -7.11 5.03
N SER A 55 -26.14 -6.04 4.24
CA SER A 55 -27.22 -5.06 4.04
C SER A 55 -28.45 -5.70 3.37
N GLU A 56 -28.23 -6.59 2.41
CA GLU A 56 -29.31 -7.33 1.76
C GLU A 56 -30.01 -8.30 2.71
N VAL A 57 -29.26 -9.07 3.51
CA VAL A 57 -29.82 -10.00 4.49
C VAL A 57 -30.60 -9.26 5.58
N ARG A 58 -30.08 -8.13 6.08
CA ARG A 58 -30.80 -7.26 7.03
C ARG A 58 -32.10 -6.74 6.47
N ARG A 59 -32.10 -6.29 5.20
CA ARG A 59 -33.31 -5.84 4.52
C ARG A 59 -34.34 -6.97 4.37
N ARG A 60 -33.90 -8.22 4.20
CA ARG A 60 -34.78 -9.40 4.17
C ARG A 60 -35.34 -9.69 5.56
N LEU A 61 -34.49 -9.66 6.59
CA LEU A 61 -34.90 -9.83 8.00
C LEU A 61 -35.96 -8.83 8.43
N ASP A 62 -35.79 -7.55 8.08
CA ASP A 62 -36.75 -6.50 8.44
C ASP A 62 -38.15 -6.70 7.82
N ARG A 63 -38.23 -7.46 6.72
CA ARG A 63 -39.48 -7.76 6.00
C ARG A 63 -40.11 -9.08 6.40
N THR A 64 -39.37 -9.94 7.07
CA THR A 64 -39.85 -11.25 7.52
C THR A 64 -40.32 -11.13 8.96
N PRO A 65 -41.60 -11.42 9.25
CA PRO A 65 -42.09 -11.36 10.61
C PRO A 65 -41.44 -12.48 11.45
N ARG A 66 -41.28 -12.23 12.75
CA ARG A 66 -40.48 -13.08 13.64
C ARG A 66 -41.12 -14.44 13.95
N ASP A 67 -42.39 -14.59 13.64
CA ASP A 67 -43.17 -15.82 13.79
C ASP A 67 -42.98 -16.80 12.62
N ASP A 68 -42.42 -16.35 11.50
CA ASP A 68 -42.08 -17.20 10.35
C ASP A 68 -40.75 -17.93 10.60
N GLU A 69 -40.71 -19.25 10.37
CA GLU A 69 -39.49 -20.08 10.47
C GLU A 69 -38.34 -19.53 9.61
N ARG A 70 -38.65 -18.84 8.50
CA ARG A 70 -37.67 -18.19 7.63
C ARG A 70 -36.83 -17.13 8.35
N TYR A 71 -37.37 -16.52 9.40
CA TYR A 71 -36.63 -15.53 10.20
C TYR A 71 -35.39 -16.15 10.85
N LEU A 72 -35.51 -17.36 11.41
CA LEU A 72 -34.39 -18.07 12.05
C LEU A 72 -33.28 -18.41 11.05
N THR A 73 -33.66 -18.84 9.85
CA THR A 73 -32.71 -19.13 8.77
C THR A 73 -31.94 -17.88 8.36
N LEU A 74 -32.64 -16.76 8.16
CA LEU A 74 -32.02 -15.48 7.81
C LEU A 74 -31.13 -14.93 8.93
N ALA A 75 -31.53 -15.09 10.19
CA ALA A 75 -30.72 -14.67 11.34
C ALA A 75 -29.43 -15.48 11.46
N THR A 76 -29.50 -16.78 11.15
CA THR A 76 -28.32 -17.65 11.10
C THR A 76 -27.39 -17.26 9.95
N GLU A 77 -27.95 -16.94 8.79
CA GLU A 77 -27.22 -16.40 7.63
C GLU A 77 -26.51 -15.09 7.99
N GLU A 78 -27.21 -14.14 8.61
CA GLU A 78 -26.63 -12.87 9.09
C GLU A 78 -25.46 -13.13 10.05
N HIS A 79 -25.64 -14.02 11.02
CA HIS A 79 -24.59 -14.35 11.97
C HIS A 79 -23.34 -14.94 11.29
N GLY A 80 -23.53 -15.77 10.26
CA GLY A 80 -22.44 -16.31 9.44
C GLY A 80 -21.66 -15.20 8.74
N ILE A 81 -22.37 -14.28 8.07
CA ILE A 81 -21.78 -13.14 7.36
C ILE A 81 -21.06 -12.20 8.33
N LEU A 82 -21.62 -11.91 9.51
CA LEU A 82 -20.96 -11.10 10.54
C LEU A 82 -19.65 -11.72 11.05
N ARG A 83 -19.58 -13.05 11.12
CA ARG A 83 -18.36 -13.75 11.52
C ARG A 83 -17.27 -13.63 10.46
N GLU A 84 -17.66 -13.69 9.19
CA GLU A 84 -16.77 -13.50 8.04
C GLU A 84 -16.30 -12.04 7.93
N GLU A 85 -17.21 -11.07 8.06
CA GLU A 85 -16.92 -9.63 8.13
C GLU A 85 -15.86 -9.34 9.20
N LYS A 86 -16.04 -9.88 10.42
CA LYS A 86 -15.08 -9.71 11.50
C LYS A 86 -13.70 -10.24 11.14
N LYS A 87 -13.62 -11.37 10.45
CA LYS A 87 -12.34 -11.96 10.01
C LYS A 87 -11.68 -11.07 8.96
N LEU A 88 -12.40 -10.74 7.88
CA LEU A 88 -11.88 -9.88 6.81
C LEU A 88 -11.46 -8.50 7.32
N LYS A 89 -12.14 -7.97 8.35
CA LYS A 89 -11.77 -6.71 8.96
C LYS A 89 -10.40 -6.78 9.65
N LEU A 90 -10.13 -7.87 10.38
CA LEU A 90 -8.83 -8.09 10.99
C LEU A 90 -7.74 -8.26 9.93
N ASP A 91 -8.02 -9.04 8.88
CA ASP A 91 -7.09 -9.25 7.76
C ASP A 91 -6.79 -7.92 7.03
N PHE A 92 -7.81 -7.07 6.84
CA PHE A 92 -7.67 -5.75 6.26
C PHE A 92 -6.83 -4.80 7.13
N GLU A 93 -7.09 -4.75 8.43
CA GLU A 93 -6.31 -3.95 9.38
C GLU A 93 -4.84 -4.39 9.42
N GLU A 94 -4.57 -5.69 9.34
CA GLU A 94 -3.21 -6.24 9.22
C GLU A 94 -2.53 -5.77 7.91
N MET A 95 -3.25 -5.83 6.79
CA MET A 95 -2.73 -5.36 5.50
C MET A 95 -2.46 -3.85 5.48
N GLU A 96 -3.32 -3.03 6.10
CA GLU A 96 -3.07 -1.59 6.25
C GLU A 96 -1.84 -1.30 7.12
N ASN A 97 -1.61 -2.10 8.18
CA ASN A 97 -0.39 -1.99 8.97
C ASN A 97 0.85 -2.28 8.13
N LEU A 98 0.83 -3.37 7.36
CA LEU A 98 1.94 -3.73 6.47
C LEU A 98 2.16 -2.66 5.40
N GLU A 99 1.12 -2.11 4.79
CA GLU A 99 1.25 -1.00 3.83
C GLU A 99 1.93 0.21 4.45
N ARG A 100 1.58 0.57 5.69
CA ARG A 100 2.24 1.67 6.42
C ARG A 100 3.72 1.40 6.70
N ASP A 101 4.07 0.17 7.06
CA ASP A 101 5.46 -0.22 7.29
C ASP A 101 6.29 -0.15 6.01
N HIS A 102 5.74 -0.64 4.89
CA HIS A 102 6.38 -0.53 3.57
C HIS A 102 6.48 0.92 3.10
N PHE A 103 5.48 1.76 3.35
CA PHE A 103 5.54 3.19 3.06
C PHE A 103 6.63 3.90 3.88
N ALA A 104 6.78 3.55 5.16
CA ALA A 104 7.83 4.08 6.00
C ALA A 104 9.22 3.66 5.51
N SER A 105 9.38 2.40 5.11
CA SER A 105 10.61 1.87 4.52
C SER A 105 10.96 2.59 3.21
N LEU A 106 9.99 2.70 2.28
CA LEU A 106 10.16 3.43 1.03
C LEU A 106 10.56 4.90 1.29
N SER A 107 9.88 5.56 2.23
CA SER A 107 10.18 6.94 2.61
C SER A 107 11.61 7.10 3.16
N ALA A 108 12.09 6.13 3.94
CA ALA A 108 13.46 6.12 4.46
C ALA A 108 14.50 5.91 3.36
N VAL A 109 14.28 4.95 2.46
CA VAL A 109 15.17 4.66 1.32
C VAL A 109 15.24 5.85 0.36
N VAL A 110 14.10 6.48 0.08
CA VAL A 110 14.01 7.68 -0.75
C VAL A 110 14.75 8.85 -0.10
N ARG A 111 14.60 9.04 1.22
CA ARG A 111 15.32 10.08 1.94
C ARG A 111 16.83 9.86 1.90
N ASP A 112 17.30 8.64 2.13
CA ASP A 112 18.73 8.30 2.07
C ASP A 112 19.31 8.46 0.66
N SER A 113 18.56 8.05 -0.38
CA SER A 113 18.90 8.33 -1.78
C SER A 113 19.03 9.83 -2.05
N HIS A 114 18.12 10.64 -1.51
CA HIS A 114 18.16 12.09 -1.66
C HIS A 114 19.27 12.79 -0.87
N GLU A 115 19.64 12.28 0.31
CA GLU A 115 20.79 12.81 1.06
C GLU A 115 22.10 12.59 0.29
N LYS A 116 22.20 11.49 -0.46
CA LYS A 116 23.33 11.18 -1.37
C LYS A 116 23.26 11.99 -2.69
N GLU A 117 22.07 12.15 -3.28
CA GLU A 117 21.87 12.92 -4.53
C GLU A 117 21.87 14.44 -4.35
N ARG A 118 21.66 14.96 -3.13
CA ARG A 118 21.74 16.41 -2.84
C ARG A 118 23.11 17.03 -3.12
N ALA A 119 24.16 16.22 -3.27
CA ALA A 119 25.46 16.67 -3.74
C ALA A 119 25.49 17.01 -5.25
N ARG A 120 24.53 16.52 -6.05
CA ARG A 120 24.44 16.76 -7.51
C ARG A 120 22.98 17.03 -7.95
N ALA A 121 22.55 18.29 -7.78
CA ALA A 121 21.57 19.08 -8.56
C ALA A 121 20.30 18.49 -9.26
N GLU A 122 19.82 17.26 -9.05
CA GLU A 122 18.62 16.72 -9.76
C GLU A 122 17.40 16.47 -8.84
N ARG A 123 16.89 17.52 -8.19
CA ARG A 123 15.90 17.42 -7.08
C ARG A 123 14.44 17.02 -7.43
N THR A 124 13.99 16.99 -8.68
CA THR A 124 12.56 17.25 -8.96
C THR A 124 11.73 16.05 -9.44
N LYS A 125 12.33 14.95 -9.92
CA LYS A 125 11.57 13.95 -10.70
C LYS A 125 10.69 13.00 -9.85
N TYR A 126 11.09 12.69 -8.62
CA TYR A 126 10.43 11.65 -7.80
C TYR A 126 9.52 12.20 -6.70
N TRP A 127 9.76 13.44 -6.22
CA TRP A 127 8.87 14.12 -5.26
C TRP A 127 7.46 14.32 -5.81
N SER A 128 7.31 14.52 -7.13
CA SER A 128 5.99 14.62 -7.77
C SER A 128 5.24 13.28 -7.80
N VAL A 129 5.96 12.16 -7.91
CA VAL A 129 5.39 10.80 -7.94
C VAL A 129 5.02 10.34 -6.53
N LEU A 130 5.88 10.55 -5.54
CA LEU A 130 5.54 10.30 -4.13
C LEU A 130 4.41 11.20 -3.64
N GLY A 131 4.42 12.48 -4.03
CA GLY A 131 3.34 13.41 -3.72
C GLY A 131 2.00 13.01 -4.32
N SER A 132 1.99 12.42 -5.52
CA SER A 132 0.76 11.92 -6.13
C SER A 132 0.25 10.63 -5.50
N VAL A 133 1.14 9.72 -5.12
CA VAL A 133 0.81 8.44 -4.45
C VAL A 133 0.30 8.67 -3.01
N ALA A 134 0.93 9.59 -2.28
CA ALA A 134 0.49 10.03 -0.95
C ALA A 134 -0.80 10.87 -1.01
N GLY A 135 -0.92 11.75 -2.02
CA GLY A 135 -2.15 12.51 -2.25
C GLY A 135 -3.35 11.63 -2.61
N ALA A 136 -3.13 10.54 -3.37
CA ALA A 136 -4.16 9.57 -3.73
C ALA A 136 -4.47 8.52 -2.64
N SER A 137 -3.76 8.54 -1.49
CA SER A 137 -4.10 7.70 -0.33
C SER A 137 -4.85 8.47 0.76
N LEU A 138 -4.73 9.81 0.78
CA LEU A 138 -5.49 10.68 1.67
C LEU A 138 -6.78 11.25 1.05
N GLY A 139 -7.00 11.06 -0.26
CA GLY A 139 -8.18 11.51 -1.01
C GLY A 139 -9.13 10.38 -1.37
#